data_AF-A0A662KEU2-F1
#
_entry.id   AF-A0A662KEU2-F1
#
_cell.length_a   1.000
_cell.length_b   1.000
_cell.length_c   1.000
_cell.angle_alpha   90.00
_cell.angle_beta   90.00
_cell.angle_gamma   90.00
#
_symmetry.space_group_name_H-M   'P 1'
#
loop_
_entity.id
_entity.type
_entity.pdbx_description
1 polymer ?
#
loop_
_entity_poly.entity_id
_entity_poly.type
_entity_poly.pdbx_seq_one_letter_code
_entity_poly.pdbx_strand_id
1 'polypeptide(L)'
;MSIDPKDVHKILSKYMLVDGFDLVLDLEKSKGCRIYDSRNDRYFIDFFSFFASNPLGCNHPSLLEPDFLNKLARVAVNKPTNSDVYTIEMAEFVDTFARIA
;
A
#
# COMPACT_ATOMS: atom_id res chain seq x y z
N MET A 1 4.96 17.60 9.85
CA MET A 1 6.37 17.31 10.21
C MET A 1 6.82 16.15 9.35
N SER A 2 8.00 16.24 8.75
CA SER A 2 8.59 15.10 8.01
C SER A 2 9.49 14.31 8.95
N ILE A 3 9.40 12.98 8.91
CA ILE A 3 10.26 12.06 9.68
C ILE A 3 11.39 11.62 8.74
N ASP A 4 12.64 11.72 9.19
CA ASP A 4 13.77 11.16 8.44
C ASP A 4 13.66 9.61 8.42
N PRO A 5 13.83 8.93 7.27
CA PRO A 5 13.84 7.48 7.20
C PRO A 5 14.75 6.80 8.24
N LYS A 6 15.88 7.41 8.59
CA LYS A 6 16.81 6.88 9.60
C LYS A 6 16.24 6.88 11.02
N ASP A 7 15.25 7.72 11.31
CA ASP A 7 14.61 7.82 12.61
C ASP A 7 13.38 6.91 12.76
N VAL A 8 12.87 6.30 11.68
CA VAL A 8 11.61 5.52 11.70
C VAL A 8 11.66 4.39 12.74
N HIS A 9 12.69 3.55 12.71
CA HIS A 9 12.83 2.42 13.63
C HIS A 9 12.92 2.88 15.10
N LYS A 10 13.66 3.97 15.35
CA LYS A 10 13.81 4.59 16.67
C LYS A 10 12.50 5.19 17.19
N ILE A 11 11.65 5.73 16.32
CA ILE A 11 10.36 6.30 16.71
C ILE A 11 9.36 5.18 17.04
N LEU A 12 9.27 4.17 16.17
CA LEU A 12 8.35 3.04 16.37
C LEU A 12 8.69 2.23 17.63
N SER A 13 9.98 2.02 17.93
CA SER A 13 10.42 1.23 19.08
C SER A 13 10.02 1.81 20.45
N LYS A 14 9.56 3.06 20.49
CA LYS A 14 9.00 3.68 21.70
C LYS A 14 7.63 3.14 22.07
N TYR A 15 6.90 2.58 21.10
CA TYR A 15 5.48 2.25 21.24
C TYR A 15 5.14 0.80 20.85
N MET A 16 6.06 0.11 20.16
CA MET A 16 5.89 -1.28 19.74
C MET A 16 7.23 -1.98 19.59
N LEU A 17 7.21 -3.31 19.65
CA LEU A 17 8.37 -4.12 19.27
C LEU A 17 8.65 -3.93 17.77
N VAL A 18 9.91 -3.65 17.42
CA VAL A 18 10.35 -3.43 16.03
C VAL A 18 11.30 -4.57 15.66
N ASP A 19 10.72 -5.71 15.31
CA ASP A 19 11.41 -6.97 14.95
C ASP A 19 11.28 -7.32 13.45
N GLY A 20 10.74 -6.39 12.66
CA GLY A 20 10.66 -6.50 11.20
C GLY A 20 12.01 -6.31 10.49
N PHE A 21 11.94 -6.18 9.16
CA PHE A 21 13.14 -5.96 8.33
C PHE A 21 13.85 -4.65 8.65
N ASP A 22 15.19 -4.66 8.57
CA ASP A 22 16.05 -3.48 8.69
C ASP A 22 16.02 -2.59 7.42
N LEU A 23 14.82 -2.18 7.01
CA LEU A 23 14.56 -1.30 5.87
C LEU A 23 13.49 -0.26 6.22
N VAL A 24 13.43 0.82 5.43
CA VAL A 24 12.28 1.74 5.42
C VAL A 24 11.78 1.85 3.99
N LEU A 25 10.55 1.38 3.75
CA LEU A 25 9.97 1.32 2.42
C LEU A 25 9.59 2.73 1.92
N ASP A 26 10.13 3.11 0.77
CA ASP A 26 9.71 4.30 0.05
C ASP A 26 8.53 3.95 -0.88
N LEU A 27 7.34 4.46 -0.56
CA LEU A 27 6.12 4.17 -1.30
C LEU A 27 6.05 4.87 -2.66
N GLU A 28 6.86 5.90 -2.93
CA GLU A 28 6.86 6.59 -4.22
C GLU A 28 7.86 5.96 -5.19
N LYS A 29 9.07 5.65 -4.71
CA LYS A 29 10.15 5.07 -5.54
C LYS A 29 9.98 3.59 -5.84
N SER A 30 9.29 2.84 -4.98
CA SER A 30 9.08 1.40 -5.19
C SER A 30 8.17 1.14 -6.38
N LYS A 31 8.52 0.21 -7.27
CA LYS A 31 7.74 -0.08 -8.49
C LYS A 31 7.90 -1.53 -8.95
N GLY A 32 6.78 -2.18 -9.27
CA GLY A 32 6.74 -3.59 -9.65
C GLY A 32 7.36 -4.47 -8.57
N CYS A 33 8.23 -5.41 -8.97
CA CYS A 33 8.96 -6.28 -8.06
C CYS A 33 10.26 -5.65 -7.50
N ARG A 34 10.33 -4.31 -7.42
CA ARG A 34 11.47 -3.59 -6.83
C ARG A 34 11.00 -2.64 -5.75
N ILE A 35 11.50 -2.86 -4.53
CA ILE A 35 11.25 -1.96 -3.40
C ILE A 35 12.49 -1.10 -3.13
N TYR A 36 12.28 0.16 -2.76
CA TYR A 36 13.36 1.08 -2.40
C TYR A 36 13.42 1.23 -0.88
N ASP A 37 14.60 0.99 -0.33
CA ASP A 37 14.93 1.21 1.07
C ASP A 37 15.47 2.63 1.23
N SER A 38 14.64 3.56 1.71
CA SER A 38 15.01 4.94 1.94
C SER A 38 15.93 5.15 3.13
N ARG A 39 16.17 4.12 3.96
CA ARG A 39 17.12 4.21 5.07
C ARG A 39 18.56 4.06 4.60
N ASN A 40 18.79 3.19 3.62
CA ASN A 40 20.12 2.86 3.10
C ASN A 40 20.31 3.20 1.62
N ASP A 41 19.36 3.91 1.01
CA ASP A 41 19.40 4.40 -0.37
C ASP A 41 19.69 3.31 -1.43
N ARG A 42 18.95 2.19 -1.36
CA ARG A 42 19.16 1.05 -2.25
C ARG A 42 17.85 0.38 -2.69
N TYR A 43 17.90 -0.27 -3.85
CA TYR A 43 16.81 -1.12 -4.32
C TYR A 43 17.03 -2.58 -3.93
N PHE A 44 15.93 -3.26 -3.61
CA PHE A 44 15.85 -4.71 -3.52
C PHE A 44 14.97 -5.27 -4.63
N ILE A 45 15.28 -6.49 -5.08
CA ILE A 45 14.34 -7.30 -5.86
C ILE A 45 13.43 -8.01 -4.86
N ASP A 46 12.13 -7.82 -5.01
CA ASP A 46 11.12 -8.33 -4.11
C ASP A 46 10.64 -9.72 -4.52
N PHE A 47 11.12 -10.74 -3.81
CA PHE A 47 10.60 -12.12 -3.84
C PHE A 47 9.73 -12.44 -2.62
N PHE A 48 9.36 -11.42 -1.85
CA PHE A 48 8.61 -11.52 -0.61
C PHE A 48 7.15 -11.07 -0.78
N SER A 49 6.90 -10.03 -1.58
CA SER A 49 5.56 -9.53 -1.97
C SER A 49 4.62 -9.30 -0.78
N PHE A 50 5.20 -8.80 0.32
CA PHE A 50 4.50 -8.56 1.59
C PHE A 50 3.76 -9.80 2.10
N PHE A 51 4.48 -10.91 2.27
CA PHE A 51 3.91 -12.24 2.56
C PHE A 51 2.89 -12.70 1.49
N ALA A 52 3.24 -12.55 0.21
CA ALA A 52 2.40 -12.93 -0.93
C ALA A 52 1.01 -12.25 -1.00
N SER A 53 0.82 -11.14 -0.28
CA SER A 53 -0.45 -10.39 -0.28
C SER A 53 -0.55 -9.34 -1.39
N ASN A 54 0.55 -9.03 -2.08
CA ASN A 54 0.58 -8.04 -3.15
C ASN A 54 0.77 -8.69 -4.53
N PRO A 55 -0.32 -8.98 -5.27
CA PRO A 55 -0.24 -9.70 -6.55
C PRO A 55 0.32 -8.87 -7.71
N LEU A 56 0.35 -7.53 -7.62
CA LEU A 56 0.74 -6.64 -8.72
C LEU A 56 2.11 -5.96 -8.53
N GLY A 57 2.73 -6.14 -7.35
CA GLY A 57 3.91 -5.38 -6.95
C GLY A 57 3.57 -3.93 -6.57
N CYS A 58 4.57 -3.13 -6.23
CA CYS A 58 4.36 -1.73 -5.83
C CYS A 58 3.96 -0.87 -7.05
N ASN A 59 3.03 0.07 -6.87
CA ASN A 59 2.75 1.13 -7.85
C ASN A 59 2.47 0.63 -9.28
N HIS A 60 1.60 -0.37 -9.40
CA HIS A 60 1.17 -0.87 -10.70
C HIS A 60 0.59 0.28 -11.55
N PRO A 61 1.04 0.47 -12.82
CA PRO A 61 0.67 1.65 -13.61
C PRO A 61 -0.83 1.92 -13.70
N SER A 62 -1.65 0.89 -13.88
CA SER A 62 -3.11 1.04 -13.96
C SER A 62 -3.77 1.55 -12.67
N LEU A 63 -3.11 1.41 -11.52
CA LEU A 63 -3.59 1.95 -10.24
C LEU A 63 -3.14 3.41 -10.01
N LEU A 64 -2.25 3.93 -10.86
CA LEU A 64 -1.78 5.31 -10.82
C LEU A 64 -2.47 6.19 -11.87
N GLU A 65 -3.38 5.62 -12.67
CA GLU A 65 -4.16 6.41 -13.62
C GLU A 65 -4.99 7.47 -12.88
N PRO A 66 -5.04 8.73 -13.37
CA PRO A 66 -5.67 9.83 -12.66
C PRO A 66 -7.11 9.55 -12.23
N ASP A 67 -7.91 8.93 -13.10
CA ASP A 67 -9.31 8.60 -12.81
C ASP A 67 -9.44 7.58 -11.68
N PHE A 68 -8.55 6.59 -11.63
CA PHE A 68 -8.53 5.59 -10.56
C PHE A 68 -8.11 6.23 -9.24
N LEU A 69 -7.05 7.03 -9.23
CA LEU A 69 -6.59 7.74 -8.04
C LEU A 69 -7.65 8.71 -7.51
N ASN A 70 -8.33 9.44 -8.39
CA ASN A 70 -9.43 10.35 -8.01
C ASN A 70 -10.59 9.60 -7.36
N LYS A 71 -10.99 8.43 -7.91
CA LYS A 71 -12.01 7.58 -7.31
C LYS A 71 -11.57 7.04 -5.95
N LEU A 72 -10.35 6.50 -5.87
CA LEU A 72 -9.79 5.95 -4.63
C LEU A 72 -9.71 7.00 -3.53
N ALA A 73 -9.24 8.21 -3.84
CA ALA A 73 -9.16 9.32 -2.91
C ALA A 73 -10.55 9.69 -2.35
N ARG A 74 -11.58 9.76 -3.20
CA ARG A 74 -12.95 10.05 -2.77
C ARG A 74 -13.51 8.98 -1.83
N VAL A 75 -13.28 7.70 -2.16
CA VAL A 75 -13.75 6.57 -1.35
C VAL A 75 -13.02 6.51 0.00
N ALA A 76 -11.70 6.69 0.00
CA ALA A 76 -10.83 6.52 1.18
C ALA A 76 -11.07 7.54 2.30
N VAL A 77 -11.70 8.68 2.01
CA VAL A 77 -12.05 9.70 3.03
C VAL A 77 -13.10 9.18 4.03
N ASN A 78 -13.91 8.19 3.65
CA ASN A 78 -14.99 7.66 4.47
C ASN A 78 -14.78 6.17 4.76
N LYS A 79 -15.39 5.68 5.85
CA LYS A 79 -15.41 4.24 6.19
C LYS A 79 -16.82 3.78 6.55
N PRO A 80 -17.72 3.62 5.56
CA PRO A 80 -19.08 3.15 5.80
C PRO A 80 -19.11 1.73 6.34
N THR A 81 -20.11 1.42 7.17
CA THR A 81 -20.40 0.05 7.57
C THR A 81 -21.14 -0.65 6.43
N ASN A 82 -20.39 -1.22 5.48
CA ASN A 82 -20.95 -1.86 4.28
C ASN A 82 -21.89 -3.06 4.57
N SER A 83 -21.90 -3.57 5.81
CA SER A 83 -22.88 -4.56 6.25
C SER A 83 -24.31 -4.01 6.24
N ASP A 84 -24.48 -2.71 6.51
CA ASP A 84 -25.79 -2.05 6.67
C ASP A 84 -26.02 -0.92 5.64
N VAL A 85 -24.96 -0.29 5.14
CA VAL A 85 -25.04 0.86 4.23
C VAL A 85 -24.31 0.54 2.93
N TYR A 86 -25.06 0.32 1.86
CA TYR A 86 -24.51 -0.06 0.56
C TYR A 86 -24.06 1.15 -0.26
N THR A 87 -23.03 0.95 -1.09
CA THR A 87 -22.51 1.98 -2.01
C THR A 87 -22.40 1.43 -3.44
N ILE A 88 -22.30 2.34 -4.41
CA ILE A 88 -22.06 1.97 -5.81
C ILE A 88 -20.73 1.21 -5.92
N GLU A 89 -19.71 1.65 -5.21
CA GLU A 89 -18.37 1.05 -5.23
C GLU A 89 -18.35 -0.37 -4.66
N MET A 90 -19.14 -0.66 -3.63
CA MET A 90 -19.32 -2.01 -3.13
C MET A 90 -19.95 -2.91 -4.19
N ALA A 91 -21.00 -2.43 -4.88
CA ALA A 91 -21.68 -3.20 -5.92
C ALA A 91 -20.74 -3.50 -7.11
N GLU A 92 -19.99 -2.50 -7.60
CA GLU A 92 -19.02 -2.67 -8.69
C GLU A 92 -17.91 -3.67 -8.33
N PHE A 93 -17.42 -3.62 -7.08
CA PHE A 93 -16.44 -4.58 -6.59
C PHE A 93 -17.00 -6.00 -6.57
N VAL A 94 -18.18 -6.21 -5.97
CA VAL A 94 -18.79 -7.55 -5.85
C VAL A 94 -19.12 -8.13 -7.22
N ASP A 95 -19.69 -7.36 -8.13
CA ASP A 95 -19.99 -7.80 -9.51
C ASP A 95 -18.72 -8.25 -10.24
N THR A 96 -17.64 -7.45 -10.15
CA THR A 96 -16.36 -7.78 -10.78
C THR A 96 -15.73 -9.01 -10.13
N PHE A 97 -15.77 -9.11 -8.81
CA PHE A 97 -15.21 -10.25 -8.07
C PHE A 97 -15.95 -11.54 -8.44
N ALA A 98 -17.28 -11.54 -8.40
CA ALA A 98 -18.10 -12.72 -8.73
C ALA A 98 -17.93 -13.19 -10.18
N ARG A 99 -17.55 -12.29 -11.09
CA ARG A 99 -17.31 -12.60 -12.51
C ARG A 99 -15.92 -13.14 -12.81
N ILE A 100 -14.90 -12.80 -12.01
CA ILE A 100 -13.49 -13.10 -12.30
C ILE A 100 -12.91 -14.17 -11.37
N ALA A 101 -13.32 -14.20 -10.10
CA ALA A 101 -12.74 -15.04 -9.04
C ALA A 101 -13.24 -16.49 -9.07
#